data_AF-A0A7S1GF64-F1
#
_entry.id   AF-A0A7S1GF64-F1
#
_cell.length_a   1.000
_cell.length_b   1.000
_cell.length_c   1.000
_cell.angle_alpha   90.00
_cell.angle_beta   90.00
_cell.angle_gamma   90.00
#
_symmetry.space_group_name_H-M   'P 1'
#
loop_
_entity.id
_entity.type
_entity.pdbx_description
1 polymer ?
#
loop_
_entity_poly.entity_id
_entity_poly.type
_entity_poly.pdbx_seq_one_letter_code
_entity_poly.pdbx_strand_id
1 'polypeptide(L)'
;RKSSPDKVPRAGGGRAVSSFAFRERVGRIDLRSVMRVDLHRVVETVDIDTLQAHLRNITFGRLERADLRYYSDEHVLKLFHLAQLTIEYLINVQNSLNKQSTHMRGKVERLAREVAKQQATFARREEDVKALK
;
A
#
# COMPACT_ATOMS: atom_id res chain seq x y z
N ARG A 1 4.69 -52.12 -24.26
CA ARG A 1 6.07 -51.60 -24.16
C ARG A 1 6.01 -50.19 -23.55
N LYS A 2 6.41 -50.08 -22.27
CA LYS A 2 6.77 -48.87 -21.47
C LYS A 2 5.64 -47.83 -21.22
N SER A 3 5.12 -47.59 -20.01
CA SER A 3 5.70 -47.19 -18.70
C SER A 3 6.07 -45.69 -18.58
N SER A 4 5.15 -44.94 -17.94
CA SER A 4 5.38 -43.84 -16.97
C SER A 4 5.80 -42.44 -17.46
N PRO A 5 5.62 -41.37 -16.63
CA PRO A 5 4.51 -41.09 -15.70
C PRO A 5 4.08 -39.59 -15.65
N ASP A 6 2.97 -39.35 -14.95
CA ASP A 6 2.63 -38.18 -14.13
C ASP A 6 3.39 -36.86 -14.34
N LYS A 7 2.70 -35.90 -14.95
CA LYS A 7 3.05 -34.49 -14.82
C LYS A 7 2.33 -33.91 -13.59
N VAL A 8 2.99 -34.03 -12.43
CA VAL A 8 2.61 -33.35 -11.19
C VAL A 8 2.47 -31.83 -11.47
N PRO A 9 1.38 -31.16 -11.04
CA PRO A 9 1.34 -29.71 -11.10
C PRO A 9 2.35 -29.18 -10.08
N ARG A 10 3.41 -28.53 -10.58
CA ARG A 10 4.32 -27.76 -9.73
C ARG A 10 3.51 -26.73 -8.95
N ALA A 11 3.48 -26.88 -7.63
CA ALA A 11 3.05 -25.84 -6.70
C ALA A 11 4.02 -24.66 -6.81
N GLY A 12 3.78 -23.79 -7.78
CA GLY A 12 4.37 -22.45 -7.84
C GLY A 12 3.64 -21.55 -6.87
N GLY A 13 3.96 -21.66 -5.57
CA GLY A 13 3.54 -20.73 -4.53
C GLY A 13 4.26 -19.38 -4.64
N GLY A 14 4.23 -18.76 -5.82
CA GLY A 14 4.47 -17.33 -5.95
C GLY A 14 3.13 -16.66 -5.73
N ARG A 15 2.96 -15.93 -4.62
CA ARG A 15 1.83 -14.99 -4.48
C ARG A 15 1.80 -14.17 -5.76
N ALA A 16 0.81 -14.41 -6.62
CA ALA A 16 0.54 -13.54 -7.75
C ALA A 16 0.42 -12.14 -7.16
N VAL A 17 1.37 -11.28 -7.50
CA VAL A 17 1.26 -9.85 -7.19
C VAL A 17 0.00 -9.43 -7.91
N SER A 18 -1.08 -9.22 -7.15
CA SER A 18 -2.35 -8.78 -7.74
C SER A 18 -2.05 -7.55 -8.58
N SER A 19 -2.27 -7.66 -9.89
CA SER A 19 -2.13 -6.52 -10.79
C SER A 19 -3.14 -5.45 -10.35
N PHE A 20 -2.70 -4.19 -10.35
CA PHE A 20 -3.59 -3.07 -10.07
C PHE A 20 -4.67 -2.99 -11.18
N ALA A 21 -5.92 -2.83 -10.77
CA ALA A 21 -7.03 -2.55 -11.65
C ALA A 21 -7.91 -1.47 -11.03
N PHE A 22 -8.37 -0.52 -11.84
CA PHE A 22 -9.35 0.46 -11.40
C PHE A 22 -10.68 -0.24 -11.10
N ARG A 23 -11.33 0.17 -10.01
CA ARG A 23 -12.67 -0.28 -9.68
C ARG A 23 -13.70 0.60 -10.37
N GLU A 24 -14.79 -0.01 -10.80
CA GLU A 24 -15.97 0.74 -11.25
C GLU A 24 -16.48 1.68 -10.13
N ARG A 25 -16.88 2.89 -10.51
CA ARG A 25 -17.43 3.87 -9.59
C ARG A 25 -18.89 3.53 -9.31
N VAL A 26 -19.27 3.44 -8.04
CA VAL A 26 -20.62 3.04 -7.60
C VAL A 26 -21.17 4.10 -6.66
N GLY A 27 -22.42 4.50 -6.89
CA GLY A 27 -23.06 5.61 -6.17
C GLY A 27 -22.60 6.97 -6.67
N ARG A 28 -23.38 8.02 -6.37
CA ARG A 28 -23.02 9.41 -6.69
C ARG A 28 -22.11 9.98 -5.60
N ILE A 29 -21.30 10.97 -5.96
CA ILE A 29 -20.56 11.75 -4.96
C ILE A 29 -21.55 12.43 -4.02
N ASP A 30 -21.41 12.20 -2.71
CA ASP A 30 -22.13 12.96 -1.69
C ASP A 30 -21.50 14.35 -1.54
N LEU A 31 -21.96 15.28 -2.38
CA LEU A 31 -21.47 16.64 -2.38
C LEU A 31 -21.86 17.42 -1.12
N ARG A 32 -23.01 17.12 -0.51
CA ARG A 32 -23.43 17.78 0.74
C ARG A 32 -22.44 17.49 1.87
N SER A 33 -21.91 16.27 1.90
CA SER A 33 -20.84 15.92 2.83
C SER A 33 -19.55 16.69 2.53
N VAL A 34 -19.13 16.75 1.26
CA VAL A 34 -17.95 17.52 0.83
C VAL A 34 -18.06 19.01 1.19
N MET A 35 -19.22 19.63 1.02
CA MET A 35 -19.41 21.04 1.33
C MET A 35 -19.34 21.37 2.82
N ARG A 36 -19.53 20.39 3.70
CA ARG A 36 -19.39 20.57 5.15
C ARG A 36 -17.94 20.53 5.63
N VAL A 37 -17.01 20.07 4.79
CA VAL A 37 -15.59 20.02 5.14
C VAL A 37 -15.02 21.44 5.25
N ASP A 38 -14.40 21.76 6.37
CA ASP A 38 -13.57 22.96 6.48
C ASP A 38 -12.15 22.62 5.98
N LEU A 39 -11.85 23.02 4.74
CA LEU A 39 -10.55 22.75 4.12
C LEU A 39 -9.41 23.48 4.83
N HIS A 40 -9.65 24.67 5.38
CA HIS A 40 -8.63 25.43 6.10
C HIS A 40 -8.21 24.65 7.34
N ARG A 41 -9.19 24.23 8.15
CA ARG A 41 -8.94 23.41 9.33
C ARG A 41 -8.22 22.11 8.99
N VAL A 42 -8.64 21.41 7.92
CA VAL A 42 -7.99 20.16 7.51
C VAL A 42 -6.50 20.36 7.24
N VAL A 43 -6.12 21.45 6.56
CA VAL A 43 -4.72 21.77 6.28
C VAL A 43 -3.98 22.18 7.53
N GLU A 44 -4.55 23.09 8.32
CA GLU A 44 -3.93 23.65 9.52
C GLU A 44 -3.66 22.59 10.59
N THR A 45 -4.60 21.67 10.82
CA THR A 45 -4.50 20.66 11.87
C THR A 45 -4.06 19.29 11.35
N VAL A 46 -3.82 19.16 10.04
CA VAL A 46 -3.53 17.86 9.39
C VAL A 46 -4.60 16.82 9.77
N ASP A 47 -5.88 17.17 9.59
CA ASP A 47 -7.02 16.33 9.99
C ASP A 47 -7.16 15.12 9.06
N ILE A 48 -6.38 14.07 9.35
CA ILE A 48 -6.36 12.83 8.59
C ILE A 48 -7.69 12.09 8.67
N ASP A 49 -8.40 12.18 9.79
CA ASP A 49 -9.68 11.51 10.00
C ASP A 49 -10.72 12.02 9.01
N THR A 50 -10.76 13.34 8.79
CA THR A 50 -11.59 13.95 7.75
C THR A 50 -11.22 13.43 6.36
N LEU A 51 -9.93 13.42 6.00
CA LEU A 51 -9.50 12.89 4.69
C LEU A 51 -9.90 11.41 4.50
N GLN A 52 -9.74 10.58 5.53
CA GLN A 52 -10.11 9.16 5.50
C GLN A 52 -11.62 8.96 5.36
N ALA A 53 -12.43 9.75 6.06
CA ALA A 53 -13.88 9.70 5.97
C ALA A 53 -14.39 9.99 4.54
N HIS A 54 -13.70 10.88 3.81
CA HIS A 54 -14.07 11.26 2.45
C HIS A 54 -13.38 10.45 1.34
N LEU A 55 -12.32 9.71 1.66
CA LEU A 55 -11.52 8.95 0.69
C LEU A 55 -12.39 8.08 -0.22
N ARG A 56 -13.29 7.29 0.35
CA ARG A 56 -14.18 6.42 -0.43
C ARG A 56 -15.09 7.20 -1.39
N ASN A 57 -15.66 8.31 -0.92
CA ASN A 57 -16.58 9.14 -1.70
C ASN A 57 -15.86 9.72 -2.93
N ILE A 58 -14.65 10.24 -2.74
CA ILE A 58 -13.83 10.85 -3.79
C ILE A 58 -13.31 9.79 -4.78
N THR A 59 -12.77 8.67 -4.27
CA THR A 59 -12.13 7.65 -5.11
C THR A 59 -13.14 6.86 -5.93
N PHE A 60 -14.35 6.62 -5.41
CA PHE A 60 -15.29 5.68 -6.03
C PHE A 60 -16.69 6.25 -6.32
N GLY A 61 -16.98 7.49 -5.97
CA GLY A 61 -18.21 8.15 -6.36
C GLY A 61 -18.20 8.49 -7.86
N ARG A 62 -19.39 8.41 -8.49
CA ARG A 62 -19.67 8.88 -9.85
C ARG A 62 -19.93 10.38 -9.81
N LEU A 63 -19.35 11.07 -10.79
CA LEU A 63 -19.60 12.47 -11.10
C LEU A 63 -19.98 12.54 -12.58
N GLU A 64 -21.22 12.89 -12.88
CA GLU A 64 -21.74 12.96 -14.24
C GLU A 64 -22.04 14.41 -14.64
N ARG A 65 -22.08 14.67 -15.96
CA ARG A 65 -22.41 16.00 -16.48
C ARG A 65 -23.79 16.49 -16.03
N ALA A 66 -24.72 15.56 -15.77
CA ALA A 66 -26.04 15.89 -15.23
C ALA A 66 -25.96 16.46 -13.81
N ASP A 67 -24.99 16.01 -13.00
CA ASP A 67 -24.78 16.50 -11.64
C ASP A 67 -24.26 17.93 -11.63
N LEU A 68 -23.42 18.29 -12.63
CA LEU A 68 -22.85 19.64 -12.75
C LEU A 68 -23.91 20.74 -12.89
N ARG A 69 -25.13 20.42 -13.37
CA ARG A 69 -26.23 21.38 -13.46
C ARG A 69 -26.69 21.89 -12.10
N TYR A 70 -26.43 21.12 -11.05
CA TYR A 70 -26.78 21.45 -9.67
C TYR A 70 -25.58 22.00 -8.89
N TYR A 71 -24.40 22.04 -9.50
CA TYR A 71 -23.15 22.40 -8.84
C TYR A 71 -22.72 23.79 -9.31
N SER A 72 -22.40 24.67 -8.37
CA SER A 72 -21.67 25.90 -8.71
C SER A 72 -20.18 25.62 -8.86
N ASP A 73 -19.44 26.55 -9.45
CA ASP A 73 -17.99 26.48 -9.58
C ASP A 73 -17.29 26.26 -8.22
N GLU A 74 -17.81 26.87 -7.15
CA GLU A 74 -17.33 26.69 -5.78
C GLU A 74 -17.38 25.23 -5.32
N HIS A 75 -18.44 24.49 -5.68
CA HIS A 75 -18.58 23.08 -5.32
C HIS A 75 -17.51 22.23 -6.00
N VAL A 76 -17.23 22.50 -7.28
CA VAL A 76 -16.22 21.78 -8.06
C VAL A 76 -14.83 22.09 -7.52
N LEU A 77 -14.54 23.36 -7.22
CA LEU A 77 -13.28 23.77 -6.62
C LEU A 77 -13.07 23.09 -5.26
N LYS A 78 -14.07 23.08 -4.39
CA LYS A 78 -13.97 22.44 -3.07
C LYS A 78 -13.76 20.92 -3.17
N LEU A 79 -14.48 20.25 -4.08
CA LEU A 79 -14.28 18.84 -4.37
C LEU A 79 -12.86 18.56 -4.88
N PHE A 80 -12.35 19.41 -5.79
CA PHE A 80 -11.02 19.27 -6.35
C PHE A 80 -9.93 19.47 -5.30
N HIS A 81 -10.03 20.50 -4.46
CA HIS A 81 -9.09 20.73 -3.36
C HIS A 81 -9.09 19.56 -2.36
N LEU A 82 -10.28 19.04 -2.00
CA LEU A 82 -10.37 17.88 -1.12
C LEU A 82 -9.73 16.63 -1.76
N ALA A 83 -9.89 16.45 -3.08
CA ALA A 83 -9.23 15.38 -3.82
C ALA A 83 -7.71 15.54 -3.82
N GLN A 84 -7.19 16.76 -3.98
CA GLN A 84 -5.74 17.03 -3.90
C GLN A 84 -5.18 16.64 -2.53
N LEU A 85 -5.80 17.09 -1.44
CA LEU A 85 -5.39 16.73 -0.08
C LEU A 85 -5.44 15.21 0.16
N THR A 86 -6.48 14.56 -0.37
CA THR A 86 -6.61 13.10 -0.30
C THR A 86 -5.48 12.40 -1.05
N ILE A 87 -5.11 12.87 -2.25
CA ILE A 87 -3.99 12.32 -3.04
C ILE A 87 -2.66 12.55 -2.33
N GLU A 88 -2.43 13.74 -1.78
CA GLU A 88 -1.23 14.06 -1.02
C GLU A 88 -1.06 13.12 0.19
N TYR A 89 -2.15 12.92 0.94
CA TYR A 89 -2.17 11.95 2.03
C TYR A 89 -1.83 10.53 1.56
N LEU A 90 -2.41 10.07 0.45
CA LEU A 90 -2.12 8.74 -0.10
C LEU A 90 -0.67 8.59 -0.56
N ILE A 91 -0.06 9.63 -1.14
CA ILE A 91 1.36 9.65 -1.49
C ILE A 91 2.23 9.53 -0.23
N ASN A 92 1.88 10.25 0.84
CA ASN A 92 2.59 10.14 2.12
C ASN A 92 2.49 8.72 2.72
N VAL A 93 1.31 8.10 2.67
CA VAL A 93 1.11 6.71 3.10
C VAL A 93 1.96 5.75 2.26
N GLN A 94 1.94 5.88 0.94
CA GLN A 94 2.75 5.05 0.03
C GLN A 94 4.24 5.17 0.35
N ASN A 95 4.74 6.39 0.55
CA ASN A 95 6.14 6.64 0.90
C ASN A 95 6.51 6.02 2.24
N SER A 96 5.63 6.13 3.24
CA SER A 96 5.83 5.57 4.58
C SER A 96 5.88 4.05 4.54
N LEU A 97 4.96 3.40 3.82
CA LEU A 97 4.95 1.96 3.62
C LEU A 97 6.19 1.47 2.86
N ASN A 98 6.60 2.20 1.82
CA ASN A 98 7.80 1.85 1.07
C ASN A 98 9.06 1.92 1.95
N LYS A 99 9.22 2.98 2.74
CA LYS A 99 10.33 3.11 3.71
C LYS A 99 10.34 1.98 4.74
N GLN A 100 9.19 1.60 5.27
CA GLN A 100 9.10 0.47 6.21
C GLN A 100 9.45 -0.85 5.53
N SER A 101 8.98 -1.08 4.30
CA SER A 101 9.29 -2.28 3.53
C SER A 101 10.78 -2.40 3.23
N THR A 102 11.43 -1.32 2.78
CA THR A 102 12.88 -1.30 2.51
C THR A 102 13.68 -1.49 3.80
N HIS A 103 13.28 -0.84 4.90
CA HIS A 103 13.92 -1.02 6.19
C HIS A 103 13.85 -2.47 6.68
N MET A 104 12.67 -3.10 6.62
CA MET A 104 12.48 -4.49 7.02
C MET A 104 13.28 -5.46 6.15
N ARG A 105 13.34 -5.22 4.83
CA ARG A 105 14.17 -5.99 3.90
C ARG A 105 15.65 -5.92 4.29
N GLY A 106 16.15 -4.72 4.58
CA GLY A 106 17.53 -4.53 5.04
C GLY A 106 17.82 -5.23 6.38
N LYS A 107 16.86 -5.24 7.32
CA LYS A 107 16.99 -5.99 8.58
C LYS A 107 17.12 -7.50 8.33
N VAL A 108 16.28 -8.06 7.45
CA VAL A 108 16.33 -9.48 7.08
C VAL A 108 17.68 -9.83 6.47
N GLU A 109 18.16 -9.04 5.52
CA GLU A 109 19.45 -9.27 4.88
C GLU A 109 20.64 -9.19 5.87
N ARG A 110 20.60 -8.22 6.80
CA ARG A 110 21.63 -8.11 7.84
C ARG A 110 21.63 -9.32 8.77
N LEU A 111 20.46 -9.72 9.27
CA LEU A 111 20.34 -10.88 10.15
C LEU A 111 20.78 -12.17 9.44
N ALA A 112 20.46 -12.33 8.15
CA ALA A 112 20.93 -13.47 7.36
C ALA A 112 22.46 -13.53 7.27
N ARG A 113 23.13 -12.38 7.08
CA ARG A 113 24.60 -12.29 7.09
C ARG A 113 25.18 -12.61 8.46
N GLU A 114 24.56 -12.14 9.54
CA GLU A 114 25.00 -12.42 10.91
C GLU A 114 24.89 -13.92 11.24
N VAL A 115 23.77 -14.56 10.88
CA VAL A 115 23.57 -16.00 11.05
C VAL A 115 24.61 -16.79 10.26
N ALA A 116 24.86 -16.44 8.99
CA ALA A 116 25.86 -17.11 8.17
C ALA A 116 27.28 -16.99 8.77
N LYS A 117 27.63 -15.79 9.29
CA LYS A 117 28.91 -15.56 9.96
C LYS A 117 29.02 -16.40 11.24
N GLN A 118 27.97 -16.44 12.05
CA GLN A 118 27.95 -17.24 13.28
C GLN A 118 28.12 -18.72 12.96
N GLN A 119 27.38 -19.25 11.98
CA GLN A 119 27.51 -20.65 11.54
C GLN A 119 28.94 -20.98 11.10
N ALA A 120 29.58 -20.11 10.31
CA ALA A 120 30.98 -20.29 9.90
C ALA A 120 31.95 -20.29 11.10
N THR A 121 31.73 -19.42 12.09
CA THR A 121 32.55 -19.41 13.31
C THR A 121 32.32 -20.62 14.20
N PHE A 122 31.09 -21.12 14.29
CA PHE A 122 30.78 -22.36 15.02
C PHE A 122 31.44 -23.56 14.36
N ALA A 123 31.34 -23.70 13.03
CA ALA A 123 31.98 -24.78 12.29
C ALA A 123 33.51 -24.81 12.51
N ARG A 124 34.18 -23.66 12.44
CA ARG A 124 35.63 -23.56 12.73
C ARG A 124 35.97 -23.99 14.15
N ARG A 125 35.21 -23.54 15.14
CA ARG A 125 35.43 -23.92 16.55
C ARG A 125 35.21 -25.42 16.78
N GLU A 126 34.25 -26.04 16.09
CA GLU A 126 34.05 -27.48 16.16
C GLU A 126 35.22 -28.26 15.58
N GLU A 127 35.82 -27.79 14.47
CA GLU A 127 37.03 -28.37 13.91
C GLU A 127 38.21 -28.26 14.88
N ASP A 128 38.44 -27.08 15.47
CA ASP A 128 39.50 -26.85 16.46
C ASP A 128 39.33 -27.78 17.69
N VAL A 129 38.11 -27.94 18.20
CA VAL A 129 37.82 -28.83 19.33
C VAL A 129 38.05 -30.30 18.98
N LYS A 130 37.77 -30.72 17.75
CA LYS A 130 38.07 -32.09 17.28
C LYS A 130 39.57 -32.32 17.16
N ALA A 131 40.35 -31.32 16.75
CA ALA A 131 41.80 -31.45 16.60
C ALA A 131 42.56 -31.55 17.93
N LEU A 132 41.94 -31.13 19.05
CA LEU A 132 42.53 -31.18 20.40
C LEU A 132 42.19 -32.46 21.17
N LYS A 133 41.36 -33.35 20.62
CA LYS A 133 41.00 -34.66 21.20
C LYS A 133 41.75 -35.78 20.52
#